data_AF-A0A6C0EP02-F1
#
_entry.id   AF-A0A6C0EP02-F1
#
_cell.length_a   1.000
_cell.length_b   1.000
_cell.length_c   1.000
_cell.angle_alpha   90.00
_cell.angle_beta   90.00
_cell.angle_gamma   90.00
#
_symmetry.space_group_name_H-M   'P 1'
#
loop_
_entity.id
_entity.type
_entity.pdbx_description
1 polymer ?
#
loop_
_entity_poly.entity_id
_entity_poly.type
_entity_poly.pdbx_seq_one_letter_code
_entity_poly.pdbx_strand_id
1 'polypeptide(L)'
;MNYDRNGVLVTTSRPKPTLRKCTRVVTIDSRDRDTAKYVQVVGGATSSDPGDYIVYLPRVFSNVTALRLKNAVIQGLSFSDTYVLLGLEGLNRIDETAPGADRSGNVDSVFAKIPWTSFPPVVTASVASVSASLGVVTYTTSAAHGLYTGQIVTVSGITTTAYNLSGVVVASVPSPTTFTVVNAATGSTGTGVVVSQPTLYYNDGSADEQVTRYNPPIGSLDRLHLTLRRHTSRAPITLGSGENSFTFEIEYLDNVFDDSSAFETRLG
;
A
#
# COMPACT_ATOMS: atom_id res chain seq x y z
N MET A 1 10.61 -1.83 -57.54
CA MET A 1 9.56 -0.79 -57.60
C MET A 1 8.27 -1.48 -57.96
N ASN A 2 7.20 -1.26 -57.20
CA ASN A 2 5.90 -1.86 -57.49
C ASN A 2 5.08 -0.86 -58.30
N TYR A 3 4.36 -1.37 -59.29
CA TYR A 3 3.48 -0.60 -60.17
C TYR A 3 2.07 -1.16 -60.07
N ASP A 4 1.05 -0.31 -60.18
CA ASP A 4 -0.33 -0.78 -60.33
C ASP A 4 -0.60 -1.28 -61.76
N ARG A 5 -1.82 -1.78 -61.99
CA ARG A 5 -2.28 -2.23 -63.32
C ARG A 5 -2.31 -1.13 -64.39
N ASN A 6 -2.16 0.14 -64.00
CA ASN A 6 -2.13 1.30 -64.89
C ASN A 6 -0.71 1.88 -65.02
N GLY A 7 0.32 1.21 -64.48
CA GLY A 7 1.71 1.65 -64.57
C GLY A 7 2.09 2.79 -63.63
N VAL A 8 1.24 3.11 -62.64
CA VAL A 8 1.53 4.13 -61.62
C VAL A 8 2.43 3.53 -60.55
N LEU A 9 3.46 4.27 -60.14
CA LEU A 9 4.34 3.88 -59.05
C LEU A 9 3.53 3.80 -57.75
N VAL A 10 3.47 2.62 -57.13
CA VAL A 10 2.73 2.41 -55.88
C VAL A 10 3.67 1.97 -54.76
N THR A 11 3.42 2.49 -53.56
CA THR A 11 4.01 1.96 -52.34
C THR A 11 3.08 0.89 -51.79
N THR A 12 3.62 -0.29 -51.46
CA THR A 12 2.86 -1.31 -50.75
C THR A 12 2.67 -0.88 -49.31
N SER A 13 1.48 -1.12 -48.74
CA SER A 13 1.26 -0.86 -47.33
C SER A 13 2.26 -1.65 -46.50
N ARG A 14 2.84 -0.98 -45.51
CA ARG A 14 3.71 -1.59 -44.52
C ARG A 14 3.19 -1.19 -43.16
N PRO A 15 3.07 -2.14 -42.22
CA PRO A 15 2.70 -1.81 -40.86
C PRO A 15 3.69 -0.79 -40.29
N LYS A 16 3.17 0.34 -39.80
CA LYS A 16 3.97 1.40 -39.17
C LYS A 16 3.96 1.18 -37.65
N PRO A 17 5.13 1.22 -36.98
CA PRO A 17 5.17 1.25 -35.52
C PRO A 17 4.42 2.48 -35.02
N THR A 18 3.47 2.26 -34.13
CA THR A 18 2.70 3.29 -33.44
C THR A 18 2.69 2.99 -31.95
N LEU A 19 2.54 4.05 -31.15
CA LEU A 19 2.37 3.91 -29.72
C LEU A 19 0.88 3.83 -29.42
N ARG A 20 0.45 2.70 -28.86
CA ARG A 20 -0.92 2.53 -28.37
C ARG A 20 -0.93 2.72 -26.87
N LYS A 21 -1.85 3.56 -26.40
CA LYS A 21 -2.14 3.66 -24.96
C LYS A 21 -2.81 2.37 -24.47
N CYS A 22 -2.18 1.73 -23.50
CA CYS A 22 -2.62 0.51 -22.86
C CYS A 22 -2.73 0.73 -21.35
N THR A 23 -3.62 -0.03 -20.70
CA THR A 23 -3.74 -0.04 -19.24
C THR A 23 -3.58 -1.45 -18.72
N ARG A 24 -2.95 -1.58 -17.55
CA ARG A 24 -2.86 -2.85 -16.83
C ARG A 24 -3.17 -2.63 -15.37
N VAL A 25 -4.10 -3.43 -14.84
CA VAL A 25 -4.38 -3.48 -13.41
C VAL A 25 -3.48 -4.53 -12.77
N VAL A 26 -2.79 -4.14 -11.70
CA VAL A 26 -1.91 -5.00 -10.92
C VAL A 26 -2.28 -4.83 -9.45
N THR A 27 -2.49 -5.95 -8.76
CA THR A 27 -2.61 -5.98 -7.32
C THR A 27 -1.27 -6.38 -6.72
N ILE A 28 -0.90 -5.67 -5.66
CA ILE A 28 0.33 -5.81 -4.90
C ILE A 28 -0.06 -6.16 -3.48
N ASP A 29 0.64 -7.11 -2.87
CA ASP A 29 0.50 -7.49 -1.47
C ASP A 29 1.85 -7.28 -0.77
N SER A 30 1.84 -6.75 0.45
CA SER A 30 3.06 -6.58 1.25
C SER A 30 3.72 -7.91 1.65
N ARG A 31 3.04 -9.05 1.51
CA ARG A 31 3.65 -10.38 1.65
C ARG A 31 4.61 -10.75 0.53
N ASP A 32 4.47 -10.12 -0.65
CA ASP A 32 5.36 -10.32 -1.80
C ASP A 32 6.58 -9.39 -1.76
N ARG A 33 6.80 -8.70 -0.63
CA ARG A 33 7.91 -7.75 -0.46
C ARG A 33 9.29 -8.40 -0.56
N ASP A 34 10.23 -7.65 -1.09
CA ASP A 34 11.64 -8.02 -1.07
C ASP A 34 12.19 -7.91 0.35
N THR A 35 12.59 -9.05 0.91
CA THR A 35 13.18 -9.13 2.26
C THR A 35 14.70 -9.31 2.25
N ALA A 36 15.35 -9.34 1.08
CA ALA A 36 16.75 -9.71 0.97
C ALA A 36 17.63 -8.72 0.18
N LYS A 37 17.17 -8.22 -0.97
CA LYS A 37 18.04 -7.48 -1.91
C LYS A 37 17.95 -5.97 -1.74
N TYR A 38 16.75 -5.43 -1.58
CA TYR A 38 16.53 -4.01 -1.31
C TYR A 38 15.78 -3.82 0.01
N VAL A 39 16.40 -4.33 1.07
CA VAL A 39 15.85 -4.27 2.44
C VAL A 39 15.95 -2.86 3.03
N GLN A 40 16.84 -2.02 2.49
CA GLN A 40 16.97 -0.63 2.88
C GLN A 40 15.76 0.16 2.42
N VAL A 41 14.85 0.33 3.36
CA VAL A 41 13.65 1.14 3.24
C VAL A 41 13.93 2.55 3.77
N VAL A 42 13.07 3.52 3.49
CA VAL A 42 13.34 4.95 3.72
C VAL A 42 13.77 5.19 5.16
N GLY A 43 14.94 5.84 5.34
CA GLY A 43 15.50 6.12 6.68
C GLY A 43 16.58 5.14 7.17
N GLY A 44 17.05 4.22 6.32
CA GLY A 44 18.21 3.37 6.61
C GLY A 44 17.92 2.14 7.46
N ALA A 45 16.65 1.77 7.58
CA ALA A 45 16.25 0.55 8.27
C ALA A 45 16.77 -0.70 7.54
N THR A 46 17.19 -1.69 8.31
CA THR A 46 17.81 -2.95 7.82
C THR A 46 16.81 -4.09 7.66
N SER A 47 15.51 -3.82 7.83
CA SER A 47 14.41 -4.78 7.71
C SER A 47 13.25 -4.14 6.96
N SER A 48 12.63 -4.88 6.03
CA SER A 48 11.42 -4.46 5.34
C SER A 48 10.18 -4.69 6.22
N ASP A 49 9.34 -3.66 6.33
CA ASP A 49 8.07 -3.68 7.04
C ASP A 49 6.93 -3.44 6.04
N PRO A 50 5.71 -3.97 6.24
CA PRO A 50 4.60 -3.68 5.33
C PRO A 50 4.30 -2.18 5.16
N GLY A 51 4.67 -1.31 6.10
CA GLY A 51 4.55 0.14 5.95
C GLY A 51 5.68 0.81 5.15
N ASP A 52 6.76 0.10 4.83
CA ASP A 52 7.84 0.59 3.94
C ASP A 52 8.59 -0.58 3.30
N TYR A 53 8.40 -0.78 2.00
CA TYR A 53 8.90 -1.96 1.31
C TYR A 53 9.01 -1.80 -0.21
N ILE A 54 9.77 -2.71 -0.82
CA ILE A 54 9.89 -2.84 -2.27
C ILE A 54 9.19 -4.10 -2.73
N VAL A 55 8.51 -4.00 -3.88
CA VAL A 55 7.86 -5.12 -4.56
C VAL A 55 8.13 -5.05 -6.06
N TYR A 56 8.30 -6.21 -6.68
CA TYR A 56 8.56 -6.33 -8.11
C TYR A 56 7.25 -6.45 -8.89
N LEU A 57 7.17 -5.74 -10.00
CA LEU A 57 6.04 -5.86 -10.91
C LEU A 57 6.18 -7.14 -11.75
N PRO A 58 5.06 -7.74 -12.20
CA PRO A 58 5.07 -8.99 -12.96
C PRO A 58 5.77 -8.88 -14.33
N ARG A 59 6.01 -7.65 -14.80
CA ARG A 59 6.81 -7.32 -15.98
C ARG A 59 7.34 -5.91 -15.84
N VAL A 60 8.33 -5.59 -16.67
CA VAL A 60 8.73 -4.19 -16.89
C VAL A 60 7.67 -3.52 -17.76
N PHE A 61 7.17 -2.38 -17.29
CA PHE A 61 6.34 -1.47 -18.07
C PHE A 61 7.22 -0.34 -18.59
N SER A 62 7.18 -0.09 -19.90
CA SER A 62 7.94 0.98 -20.53
C SER A 62 7.01 2.13 -20.91
N ASN A 63 7.52 3.36 -20.94
CA ASN A 63 6.76 4.56 -21.32
C ASN A 63 5.46 4.71 -20.52
N VAL A 64 5.55 4.60 -19.20
CA VAL A 64 4.40 4.72 -18.30
C VAL A 64 3.97 6.18 -18.24
N THR A 65 2.71 6.44 -18.58
CA THR A 65 2.13 7.79 -18.68
C THR A 65 1.25 8.14 -17.48
N ALA A 66 0.73 7.14 -16.76
CA ALA A 66 -0.01 7.38 -15.52
C ALA A 66 0.01 6.16 -14.59
N LEU A 67 -0.05 6.43 -13.29
CA LEU A 67 -0.37 5.45 -12.26
C LEU A 67 -1.61 5.94 -11.49
N ARG A 68 -2.55 5.04 -11.26
CA ARG A 68 -3.76 5.28 -10.46
C ARG A 68 -3.87 4.23 -9.37
N LEU A 69 -4.13 4.65 -8.14
CA LEU A 69 -4.55 3.74 -7.08
C LEU A 69 -6.06 3.46 -7.26
N LYS A 70 -6.41 2.20 -7.50
CA LYS A 70 -7.79 1.73 -7.64
C LYS A 70 -8.38 1.33 -6.29
N ASN A 71 -7.61 0.56 -5.53
CA ASN A 71 -8.03 0.04 -4.23
C ASN A 71 -6.85 0.00 -3.26
N ALA A 72 -7.12 0.15 -1.96
CA ALA A 72 -6.18 -0.15 -0.90
C ALA A 72 -6.88 -0.86 0.26
N VAL A 73 -6.16 -1.79 0.88
CA VAL A 73 -6.50 -2.40 2.17
C VAL A 73 -5.26 -2.29 3.04
N ILE A 74 -5.36 -1.66 4.21
CA ILE A 74 -4.21 -1.43 5.10
C ILE A 74 -4.59 -1.84 6.52
N GLN A 75 -3.92 -2.86 7.06
CA GLN A 75 -4.17 -3.38 8.41
C GLN A 75 -3.15 -2.83 9.42
N GLY A 76 -3.47 -2.91 10.71
CA GLY A 76 -2.50 -2.68 11.78
C GLY A 76 -2.20 -1.20 12.07
N LEU A 77 -3.10 -0.29 11.67
CA LEU A 77 -2.92 1.14 11.96
C LEU A 77 -3.24 1.43 13.44
N SER A 78 -2.38 2.19 14.12
CA SER A 78 -2.49 2.46 15.56
C SER A 78 -2.56 3.95 15.90
N PHE A 79 -3.08 4.77 14.99
CA PHE A 79 -3.17 6.22 15.12
C PHE A 79 -4.54 6.72 14.63
N SER A 80 -4.82 8.00 14.85
CA SER A 80 -6.06 8.66 14.45
C SER A 80 -5.73 9.93 13.66
N ASP A 81 -5.37 9.75 12.39
CA ASP A 81 -5.16 10.85 11.45
C ASP A 81 -6.33 10.86 10.44
N THR A 82 -6.55 11.99 9.77
CA THR A 82 -7.61 12.11 8.75
C THR A 82 -7.31 11.28 7.50
N TYR A 83 -6.04 10.96 7.25
CA TYR A 83 -5.59 10.22 6.09
C TYR A 83 -4.25 9.55 6.34
N VAL A 84 -3.98 8.53 5.53
CA VAL A 84 -2.67 7.91 5.38
C VAL A 84 -2.08 8.36 4.06
N LEU A 85 -0.80 8.71 4.05
CA LEU A 85 -0.07 9.11 2.86
C LEU A 85 0.67 7.91 2.30
N LEU A 86 0.46 7.60 1.02
CA LEU A 86 1.17 6.56 0.28
C LEU A 86 2.17 7.21 -0.66
N GLY A 87 3.45 7.05 -0.35
CA GLY A 87 4.56 7.41 -1.23
C GLY A 87 4.93 6.25 -2.16
N LEU A 88 5.27 6.60 -3.38
CA LEU A 88 5.95 5.74 -4.35
C LEU A 88 7.27 6.43 -4.72
N GLU A 89 8.41 5.89 -4.29
CA GLU A 89 9.70 6.56 -4.48
C GLU A 89 9.98 6.84 -5.97
N GLY A 90 10.35 8.08 -6.27
CA GLY A 90 10.58 8.54 -7.65
C GLY A 90 9.31 8.81 -8.47
N LEU A 91 8.12 8.52 -7.94
CA LEU A 91 6.83 8.58 -8.65
C LEU A 91 5.82 9.54 -8.04
N ASN A 92 6.14 10.16 -6.91
CA ASN A 92 5.30 11.14 -6.21
C ASN A 92 5.11 12.43 -7.03
N ARG A 93 3.91 13.04 -6.92
CA ARG A 93 3.57 14.34 -7.53
C ARG A 93 2.66 15.22 -6.67
N ILE A 94 2.24 14.72 -5.50
CA ILE A 94 1.42 15.50 -4.58
C ILE A 94 2.34 16.25 -3.63
N ASP A 95 2.18 17.56 -3.64
CA ASP A 95 2.81 18.47 -2.71
C ASP A 95 2.18 18.38 -1.32
N GLU A 96 2.99 18.57 -0.29
CA GLU A 96 2.55 18.62 1.10
C GLU A 96 2.96 19.93 1.77
N THR A 97 2.03 20.50 2.53
CA THR A 97 2.26 21.65 3.38
C THR A 97 3.23 21.29 4.51
N ALA A 98 4.23 22.14 4.77
CA ALA A 98 5.13 21.86 5.89
C ALA A 98 4.36 21.92 7.23
N PRO A 99 4.61 21.01 8.19
CA PRO A 99 3.96 21.07 9.50
C PRO A 99 4.15 22.44 10.16
N GLY A 100 3.05 23.15 10.43
CA GLY A 100 3.06 24.47 11.08
C GLY A 100 3.36 25.66 10.17
N ALA A 101 3.32 25.51 8.84
CA ALA A 101 3.44 26.63 7.90
C ALA A 101 2.34 26.58 6.85
N ASP A 102 1.77 27.73 6.46
CA ASP A 102 0.72 27.80 5.42
C ASP A 102 1.28 27.83 3.99
N ARG A 103 2.31 27.02 3.71
CA ARG A 103 2.97 26.94 2.40
C ARG A 103 3.32 25.51 2.03
N SER A 104 3.25 25.20 0.73
CA SER A 104 3.77 23.96 0.15
C SER A 104 5.29 23.94 0.33
N GLY A 105 5.75 23.30 1.40
CA GLY A 105 7.17 23.19 1.73
C GLY A 105 7.79 21.89 1.23
N ASN A 106 6.95 20.92 0.87
CA ASN A 106 7.36 19.57 0.51
C ASN A 106 6.82 19.26 -0.90
N VAL A 107 7.61 19.60 -1.91
CA VAL A 107 7.24 19.34 -3.31
C VAL A 107 7.38 17.84 -3.63
N ASP A 108 6.48 17.30 -4.47
CA ASP A 108 6.50 15.90 -4.93
C ASP A 108 6.67 14.90 -3.77
N SER A 109 5.94 15.12 -2.68
CA SER A 109 6.19 14.44 -1.42
C SER A 109 5.45 13.10 -1.27
N VAL A 110 4.33 12.93 -1.95
CA VAL A 110 3.49 11.73 -1.86
C VAL A 110 2.84 11.40 -3.20
N PHE A 111 2.46 10.15 -3.40
CA PHE A 111 1.75 9.68 -4.59
C PHE A 111 0.23 9.73 -4.40
N ALA A 112 -0.26 9.26 -3.25
CA ALA A 112 -1.69 9.22 -2.95
C ALA A 112 -2.00 9.61 -1.50
N LYS A 113 -3.13 10.28 -1.33
CA LYS A 113 -3.74 10.59 -0.03
C LYS A 113 -4.94 9.67 0.18
N ILE A 114 -4.83 8.77 1.14
CA ILE A 114 -5.86 7.77 1.40
C ILE A 114 -6.70 8.23 2.61
N PRO A 115 -7.99 8.58 2.45
CA PRO A 115 -8.82 9.04 3.56
C PRO A 115 -9.01 7.95 4.61
N TRP A 116 -9.22 8.36 5.85
CA TRP A 116 -9.47 7.43 6.95
C TRP A 116 -10.90 6.87 6.90
N THR A 117 -11.02 5.69 6.30
CA THR A 117 -12.26 4.90 6.22
C THR A 117 -12.00 3.53 6.85
N SER A 118 -11.95 3.52 8.18
CA SER A 118 -11.55 2.36 8.97
C SER A 118 -12.74 1.47 9.35
N PHE A 119 -12.62 0.17 9.10
CA PHE A 119 -13.60 -0.85 9.51
C PHE A 119 -12.89 -2.13 9.99
N PRO A 120 -13.42 -2.85 11.00
CA PRO A 120 -14.48 -2.42 11.91
C PRO A 120 -14.06 -1.22 12.77
N PRO A 121 -14.99 -0.53 13.45
CA PRO A 121 -14.66 0.53 14.39
C PRO A 121 -13.65 0.07 15.44
N VAL A 122 -12.83 1.00 15.91
CA VAL A 122 -11.83 0.74 16.96
C VAL A 122 -12.53 0.32 18.24
N VAL A 123 -12.16 -0.85 18.75
CA VAL A 123 -12.61 -1.43 20.01
C VAL A 123 -11.55 -1.16 21.08
N THR A 124 -11.99 -0.69 22.25
CA THR A 124 -11.14 -0.49 23.43
C THR A 124 -11.75 -1.23 24.60
N ALA A 125 -10.95 -2.05 25.31
CA ALA A 125 -11.39 -2.76 26.51
C ALA A 125 -10.34 -2.70 27.62
N SER A 126 -10.79 -2.65 28.87
CA SER A 126 -9.91 -2.71 30.03
C SER A 126 -9.52 -4.16 30.32
N VAL A 127 -8.22 -4.42 30.41
CA VAL A 127 -7.65 -5.69 30.87
C VAL A 127 -7.70 -5.71 32.40
N ALA A 128 -8.39 -6.69 32.97
CA ALA A 128 -8.53 -6.91 34.40
C ALA A 128 -7.40 -7.79 34.96
N SER A 129 -6.93 -8.76 34.18
CA SER A 129 -5.79 -9.61 34.55
C SER A 129 -5.12 -10.20 33.32
N VAL A 130 -3.86 -10.61 33.49
CA VAL A 130 -3.07 -11.30 32.48
C VAL A 130 -2.37 -12.51 33.10
N SER A 131 -2.31 -13.58 32.33
CA SER A 131 -1.57 -14.79 32.66
C SER A 131 -0.87 -15.33 31.42
N ALA A 132 0.23 -16.05 31.61
CA ALA A 132 0.96 -16.64 30.50
C ALA A 132 1.40 -18.07 30.80
N SER A 133 1.28 -18.93 29.81
CA SER A 133 1.66 -20.35 29.87
C SER A 133 2.03 -20.84 28.47
N LEU A 134 3.11 -21.61 28.35
CA LEU A 134 3.52 -22.32 27.12
C LEU A 134 3.57 -21.42 25.86
N GLY A 135 4.08 -20.19 25.98
CA GLY A 135 4.20 -19.25 24.85
C GLY A 135 2.88 -18.59 24.43
N VAL A 136 1.84 -18.72 25.25
CA VAL A 136 0.54 -18.07 25.07
C VAL A 136 0.27 -17.14 26.24
N VAL A 137 -0.06 -15.90 25.94
CA VAL A 137 -0.54 -14.93 26.93
C VAL A 137 -2.05 -14.85 26.82
N THR A 138 -2.74 -15.05 27.93
CA THR A 138 -4.19 -14.90 28.07
C THR A 138 -4.49 -13.61 28.80
N TYR A 139 -5.22 -12.71 28.15
CA TYR A 139 -5.73 -11.48 28.73
C TYR A 139 -7.20 -11.68 29.10
N THR A 140 -7.55 -11.33 30.32
CA THR A 140 -8.94 -11.27 30.79
C THR A 140 -9.37 -9.82 30.86
N THR A 141 -10.46 -9.45 30.18
CA THR A 141 -11.03 -8.10 30.19
C THR A 141 -12.12 -7.97 31.26
N SER A 142 -12.34 -6.76 31.76
CA SER A 142 -13.33 -6.49 32.81
C SER A 142 -14.79 -6.59 32.35
N ALA A 143 -15.01 -6.58 31.03
CA ALA A 143 -16.31 -6.73 30.37
C ALA A 143 -16.13 -7.45 29.03
N ALA A 144 -17.23 -7.76 28.35
CA ALA A 144 -17.18 -8.37 27.02
C ALA A 144 -16.40 -7.47 26.05
N HIS A 145 -15.33 -8.00 25.44
CA HIS A 145 -14.37 -7.18 24.70
C HIS A 145 -14.72 -6.97 23.23
N GLY A 146 -15.59 -7.77 22.63
CA GLY A 146 -15.96 -7.64 21.20
C GLY A 146 -14.86 -7.98 20.18
N LEU A 147 -13.62 -8.22 20.61
CA LEU A 147 -12.52 -8.74 19.78
C LEU A 147 -12.81 -10.12 19.19
N TYR A 148 -12.18 -10.41 18.05
CA TYR A 148 -12.27 -11.68 17.32
C TYR A 148 -10.89 -12.22 16.92
N THR A 149 -10.82 -13.52 16.63
CA THR A 149 -9.57 -14.18 16.20
C THR A 149 -9.08 -13.60 14.88
N GLY A 150 -7.77 -13.34 14.77
CA GLY A 150 -7.15 -12.71 13.60
C GLY A 150 -7.15 -11.18 13.64
N GLN A 151 -7.84 -10.54 14.60
CA GLN A 151 -7.78 -9.09 14.78
C GLN A 151 -6.41 -8.67 15.32
N ILE A 152 -5.90 -7.52 14.87
CA ILE A 152 -4.65 -6.96 15.37
C ILE A 152 -4.96 -6.00 16.51
N VAL A 153 -4.20 -6.07 17.59
CA VAL A 153 -4.40 -5.25 18.79
C VAL A 153 -3.09 -4.70 19.33
N THR A 154 -3.20 -3.60 20.08
CA THR A 154 -2.16 -3.09 20.96
C THR A 154 -2.64 -3.21 22.40
N VAL A 155 -1.86 -3.87 23.25
CA VAL A 155 -2.04 -3.94 24.69
C VAL A 155 -1.02 -3.03 25.37
N SER A 156 -1.47 -2.20 26.30
CA SER A 156 -0.61 -1.27 27.03
C SER A 156 -1.08 -1.06 28.48
N GLY A 157 -0.24 -0.40 29.28
CA GLY A 157 -0.56 -0.03 30.66
C GLY A 157 -0.37 -1.14 31.70
N ILE A 158 0.07 -2.33 31.30
CA ILE A 158 0.37 -3.43 32.22
C ILE A 158 1.74 -3.21 32.86
N THR A 159 1.82 -3.35 34.19
CA THR A 159 3.04 -3.13 34.98
C THR A 159 4.21 -3.98 34.47
N THR A 160 3.95 -5.24 34.14
CA THR A 160 4.94 -6.12 33.54
C THR A 160 5.04 -5.83 32.05
N THR A 161 6.09 -5.13 31.63
CA THR A 161 6.24 -4.59 30.27
C THR A 161 6.23 -5.63 29.17
N ALA A 162 6.62 -6.88 29.45
CA ALA A 162 6.56 -7.99 28.51
C ALA A 162 5.12 -8.35 28.05
N TYR A 163 4.09 -7.85 28.75
CA TYR A 163 2.68 -7.97 28.36
C TYR A 163 2.13 -6.77 27.60
N ASN A 164 2.91 -5.69 27.45
CA ASN A 164 2.56 -4.56 26.61
C ASN A 164 3.03 -4.85 25.18
N LEU A 165 2.11 -5.33 24.35
CA LEU A 165 2.38 -5.77 22.99
C LEU A 165 1.76 -4.80 21.99
N SER A 166 2.46 -4.47 20.91
CA SER A 166 1.94 -3.62 19.84
C SER A 166 1.83 -4.40 18.55
N GLY A 167 0.73 -4.23 17.81
CA GLY A 167 0.54 -4.87 16.52
C GLY A 167 0.52 -6.40 16.58
N VAL A 168 0.00 -6.97 17.67
CA VAL A 168 -0.08 -8.43 17.86
C VAL A 168 -1.43 -8.97 17.40
N VAL A 169 -1.43 -10.17 16.80
CA VAL A 169 -2.64 -10.84 16.34
C VAL A 169 -3.31 -11.60 17.49
N VAL A 170 -4.64 -11.43 17.64
CA VAL A 170 -5.46 -12.25 18.54
C VAL A 170 -5.49 -13.68 18.00
N ALA A 171 -4.89 -14.60 18.76
CA ALA A 171 -4.76 -16.01 18.39
C ALA A 171 -6.05 -16.81 18.66
N SER A 172 -6.78 -16.49 19.72
CA SER A 172 -8.08 -17.09 20.02
C SER A 172 -8.92 -16.21 20.93
N VAL A 173 -10.23 -16.46 20.96
CA VAL A 173 -11.19 -15.83 21.88
C VAL A 173 -11.94 -16.94 22.63
N PRO A 174 -11.41 -17.45 23.76
CA PRO A 174 -12.03 -18.55 24.48
C PRO A 174 -13.38 -18.19 25.14
N SER A 175 -13.60 -16.93 25.49
CA SER A 175 -14.86 -16.43 26.04
C SER A 175 -15.06 -14.95 25.68
N PRO A 176 -16.25 -14.35 25.89
CA PRO A 176 -16.47 -12.92 25.64
C PRO A 176 -15.53 -11.99 26.42
N THR A 177 -14.92 -12.46 27.50
CA THR A 177 -14.04 -11.70 28.39
C THR A 177 -12.59 -12.18 28.37
N THR A 178 -12.23 -13.11 27.48
CA THR A 178 -10.86 -13.63 27.39
C THR A 178 -10.41 -13.76 25.95
N PHE A 179 -9.18 -13.32 25.69
CA PHE A 179 -8.52 -13.54 24.41
C PHE A 179 -7.07 -13.93 24.66
N THR A 180 -6.47 -14.61 23.68
CA THR A 180 -5.09 -15.06 23.76
C THR A 180 -4.25 -14.49 22.63
N VAL A 181 -2.95 -14.32 22.87
CA VAL A 181 -1.95 -14.02 21.85
C VAL A 181 -0.74 -14.94 22.02
N VAL A 182 0.03 -15.12 20.96
CA VAL A 182 1.31 -15.85 21.03
C VAL A 182 2.39 -14.88 21.52
N ASN A 183 2.98 -15.15 22.68
CA ASN A 183 4.09 -14.39 23.24
C ASN A 183 4.78 -15.21 24.36
N ALA A 184 6.11 -15.13 24.44
CA ALA A 184 6.91 -15.93 25.37
C ALA A 184 7.02 -15.34 26.80
N ALA A 185 6.24 -14.30 27.13
CA ALA A 185 6.22 -13.73 28.46
C ALA A 185 5.76 -14.75 29.52
N THR A 186 6.18 -14.54 30.78
CA THR A 186 5.88 -15.44 31.90
C THR A 186 5.36 -14.66 33.11
N GLY A 187 4.44 -15.25 33.87
CA GLY A 187 4.00 -14.72 35.17
C GLY A 187 2.57 -14.15 35.23
N SER A 188 2.27 -13.65 36.43
CA SER A 188 0.97 -13.32 37.04
C SER A 188 0.36 -11.92 37.08
N THR A 189 0.66 -10.88 36.28
CA THR A 189 0.29 -9.53 36.80
C THR A 189 -0.08 -8.41 35.83
N GLY A 190 -1.20 -7.77 36.17
CA GLY A 190 -1.50 -6.36 35.91
C GLY A 190 -2.83 -6.11 35.22
N THR A 191 -3.36 -4.92 35.44
CA THR A 191 -4.45 -4.35 34.65
C THR A 191 -3.85 -3.54 33.49
N GLY A 192 -4.65 -3.26 32.48
CA GLY A 192 -4.20 -2.49 31.32
C GLY A 192 -5.35 -2.16 30.39
N VAL A 193 -5.01 -1.82 29.15
CA VAL A 193 -5.97 -1.55 28.09
C VAL A 193 -5.55 -2.31 26.85
N VAL A 194 -6.52 -2.91 26.17
CA VAL A 194 -6.37 -3.42 24.81
C VAL A 194 -7.15 -2.52 23.86
N VAL A 195 -6.50 -2.12 22.77
CA VAL A 195 -7.09 -1.33 21.68
C VAL A 195 -6.92 -2.11 20.39
N SER A 196 -8.00 -2.32 19.64
CA SER A 196 -7.91 -2.93 18.32
C SER A 196 -7.35 -1.96 17.29
N GLN A 197 -6.50 -2.46 16.41
CA GLN A 197 -6.02 -1.73 15.24
C GLN A 197 -6.99 -2.01 14.08
N PRO A 198 -7.63 -0.99 13.48
CA PRO A 198 -8.61 -1.22 12.45
C PRO A 198 -7.94 -1.49 11.09
N THR A 199 -8.75 -1.90 10.11
CA THR A 199 -8.33 -1.97 8.71
C THR A 199 -8.86 -0.75 7.98
N LEU A 200 -8.01 -0.06 7.24
CA LEU A 200 -8.40 1.02 6.35
C LEU A 200 -8.68 0.46 4.96
N TYR A 201 -9.78 0.91 4.35
CA TYR A 201 -10.18 0.52 3.00
C TYR A 201 -10.26 1.76 2.11
N TYR A 202 -9.78 1.65 0.89
CA TYR A 202 -9.92 2.67 -0.14
C TYR A 202 -10.42 2.04 -1.43
N ASN A 203 -11.34 2.72 -2.08
CA ASN A 203 -11.80 2.41 -3.43
C ASN A 203 -12.10 3.73 -4.15
N ASP A 204 -11.56 3.85 -5.36
CA ASP A 204 -11.63 5.05 -6.20
C ASP A 204 -13.02 5.36 -6.81
N GLY A 205 -14.01 4.49 -6.60
CA GLY A 205 -15.42 4.74 -6.88
C GLY A 205 -16.20 5.30 -5.69
N SER A 206 -15.67 5.15 -4.47
CA SER A 206 -16.29 5.66 -3.23
C SER A 206 -15.58 6.87 -2.63
N ALA A 207 -14.28 7.00 -2.90
CA ALA A 207 -13.42 8.07 -2.42
C ALA A 207 -12.78 8.80 -3.60
N ASP A 208 -12.12 9.93 -3.32
CA ASP A 208 -11.47 10.74 -4.36
C ASP A 208 -10.42 9.94 -5.13
N GLU A 209 -10.42 10.12 -6.46
CA GLU A 209 -9.46 9.48 -7.37
C GLU A 209 -8.02 9.88 -7.02
N GLN A 210 -7.15 8.89 -6.86
CA GLN A 210 -5.72 9.09 -6.64
C GLN A 210 -4.96 8.66 -7.91
N VAL A 211 -4.60 9.64 -8.75
CA VAL A 211 -3.89 9.42 -10.02
C VAL A 211 -2.76 10.41 -10.20
N THR A 212 -1.62 9.90 -10.65
CA THR A 212 -0.48 10.71 -11.09
C THR A 212 -0.25 10.50 -12.58
N ARG A 213 -0.04 11.58 -13.32
CA ARG A 213 0.29 11.57 -14.75
C ARG A 213 1.73 12.03 -14.96
N TYR A 214 2.44 11.38 -15.87
CA TYR A 214 3.85 11.59 -16.13
C TYR A 214 4.04 12.16 -17.53
N ASN A 215 4.60 13.36 -17.60
CA ASN A 215 5.03 14.00 -18.84
C ASN A 215 6.41 14.66 -18.60
N PRO A 216 7.51 14.12 -19.15
CA PRO A 216 7.57 12.97 -20.06
C PRO A 216 7.16 11.64 -19.41
N PRO A 217 6.79 10.60 -20.20
CA PRO A 217 6.51 9.27 -19.68
C PRO A 217 7.73 8.67 -18.96
N ILE A 218 7.49 7.82 -17.96
CA ILE A 218 8.56 7.11 -17.26
C ILE A 218 9.12 6.04 -18.21
N GLY A 219 10.44 6.04 -18.41
CA GLY A 219 11.10 5.14 -19.36
C GLY A 219 10.90 3.65 -19.06
N SER A 220 11.06 3.26 -17.79
CA SER A 220 10.85 1.89 -17.33
C SER A 220 10.38 1.85 -15.88
N LEU A 221 9.43 0.96 -15.60
CA LEU A 221 8.92 0.67 -14.28
C LEU A 221 8.88 -0.85 -14.08
N ASP A 222 9.77 -1.37 -13.23
CA ASP A 222 9.94 -2.80 -12.94
C ASP A 222 9.61 -3.16 -11.49
N ARG A 223 9.57 -2.17 -10.60
CA ARG A 223 9.30 -2.31 -9.18
C ARG A 223 8.66 -1.05 -8.62
N LEU A 224 8.07 -1.17 -7.44
CA LEU A 224 7.60 -0.05 -6.64
C LEU A 224 8.28 -0.10 -5.28
N HIS A 225 8.76 1.04 -4.82
CA HIS A 225 9.10 1.26 -3.41
C HIS A 225 7.93 2.03 -2.79
N LEU A 226 7.18 1.36 -1.93
CA LEU A 226 6.01 1.88 -1.26
C LEU A 226 6.38 2.31 0.16
N THR A 227 5.92 3.50 0.56
CA THR A 227 6.07 3.99 1.94
C THR A 227 4.76 4.57 2.41
N LEU A 228 4.24 4.07 3.53
CA LEU A 228 3.11 4.65 4.24
C LEU A 228 3.63 5.61 5.31
N ARG A 229 3.10 6.82 5.35
CA ARG A 229 3.44 7.81 6.37
C ARG A 229 2.23 8.61 6.83
N ARG A 230 2.45 9.36 7.90
CA ARG A 230 1.48 10.32 8.43
C ARG A 230 1.74 11.70 7.85
N HIS A 231 0.78 12.61 7.90
CA HIS A 231 1.04 14.02 7.59
C HIS A 231 1.93 14.69 8.65
N THR A 232 1.77 14.26 9.90
CA THR A 232 2.46 14.82 11.05
C THR A 232 3.87 14.27 11.25
N SER A 233 4.26 13.25 10.48
CA SER A 233 5.56 12.58 10.57
C SER A 233 6.03 12.13 9.21
N ARG A 234 7.30 12.42 8.88
CA ARG A 234 7.95 11.92 7.67
C ARG A 234 8.51 10.51 7.82
N ALA A 235 8.56 9.98 9.04
CA ALA A 235 8.97 8.60 9.25
C ALA A 235 7.90 7.65 8.69
N PRO A 236 8.31 6.54 8.06
CA PRO A 236 7.38 5.49 7.69
C PRO A 236 6.60 4.97 8.90
N ILE A 237 5.35 4.59 8.66
CA ILE A 237 4.54 3.87 9.63
C ILE A 237 5.10 2.45 9.72
N THR A 238 5.29 1.94 10.93
CA THR A 238 5.57 0.52 11.15
C THR A 238 4.25 -0.22 11.37
N LEU A 239 3.92 -1.17 10.50
CA LEU A 239 2.70 -1.98 10.61
C LEU A 239 2.90 -3.27 11.42
N GLY A 240 4.15 -3.74 11.57
CA GLY A 240 4.44 -4.94 12.34
C GLY A 240 3.77 -6.17 11.71
N SER A 241 2.79 -6.76 12.42
CA SER A 241 2.01 -7.90 11.90
C SER A 241 0.90 -7.50 10.92
N GLY A 242 0.64 -6.20 10.76
CA GLY A 242 -0.32 -5.68 9.80
C GLY A 242 0.21 -5.78 8.39
N GLU A 243 -0.63 -6.26 7.47
CA GLU A 243 -0.31 -6.34 6.04
C GLU A 243 -1.18 -5.37 5.26
N ASN A 244 -0.81 -5.11 4.02
CA ASN A 244 -1.59 -4.29 3.11
C ASN A 244 -1.61 -4.86 1.70
N SER A 245 -2.61 -4.43 0.94
CA SER A 245 -2.70 -4.68 -0.48
C SER A 245 -3.14 -3.42 -1.20
N PHE A 246 -2.47 -3.13 -2.31
CA PHE A 246 -2.78 -2.00 -3.18
C PHE A 246 -3.06 -2.53 -4.58
N THR A 247 -4.11 -2.02 -5.21
CA THR A 247 -4.39 -2.28 -6.63
C THR A 247 -4.12 -1.02 -7.42
N PHE A 248 -3.19 -1.09 -8.35
CA PHE A 248 -2.83 0.01 -9.24
C PHE A 248 -3.31 -0.27 -10.66
N GLU A 249 -3.75 0.77 -11.35
CA GLU A 249 -3.87 0.79 -12.79
C GLU A 249 -2.67 1.57 -13.35
N ILE A 250 -1.89 0.90 -14.21
CA ILE A 250 -0.71 1.44 -14.86
C ILE A 250 -1.09 1.71 -16.32
N GLU A 251 -1.07 2.98 -16.72
CA GLU A 251 -1.22 3.42 -18.10
C GLU A 251 0.17 3.51 -18.75
N TYR A 252 0.37 2.86 -19.89
CA TYR A 252 1.65 2.85 -20.60
C TYR A 252 1.46 2.88 -22.11
N LEU A 253 2.52 3.26 -22.83
CA LEU A 253 2.54 3.25 -24.29
C LEU A 253 3.21 1.98 -24.79
N ASP A 254 2.43 1.10 -25.41
CA ASP A 254 2.92 -0.14 -26.02
C ASP A 254 3.26 0.08 -27.49
N ASN A 255 4.32 -0.59 -27.94
CA ASN A 255 4.71 -0.56 -29.35
C ASN A 255 3.85 -1.57 -30.11
N VAL A 256 2.96 -1.07 -30.97
CA VAL A 256 2.08 -1.90 -31.79
C VAL A 256 2.17 -1.42 -33.24
N PHE A 257 1.85 -2.27 -34.21
CA PHE A 257 1.71 -1.85 -35.59
C PHE A 257 0.31 -1.30 -35.86
N ASP A 258 0.18 -0.29 -36.72
CA ASP A 258 -1.14 0.11 -37.20
C ASP A 258 -1.73 -0.95 -38.14
N ASP A 259 -3.04 -1.20 -38.02
CA ASP A 259 -3.78 -2.14 -38.89
C ASP A 259 -4.17 -1.50 -40.24
N SER A 260 -3.85 -0.22 -40.46
CA SER A 260 -4.27 0.55 -41.63
C SER A 260 -3.41 0.29 -42.86
N SER A 261 -3.97 -0.42 -43.83
CA SER A 261 -3.50 -0.38 -45.22
C SER A 261 -3.99 0.90 -45.90
N ALA A 262 -3.19 1.97 -45.85
CA ALA A 262 -3.43 3.14 -46.69
C ALA A 262 -2.77 2.94 -48.07
N PHE A 263 -3.56 3.06 -49.15
CA PHE A 263 -3.04 3.14 -50.51
C PHE A 263 -2.68 4.60 -50.80
N GLU A 264 -1.40 4.92 -50.78
CA GLU A 264 -0.91 6.26 -51.11
C GLU A 264 -0.44 6.29 -52.58
N THR A 265 -1.27 6.86 -53.46
CA THR A 265 -0.85 7.23 -54.82
C THR A 265 -0.07 8.52 -54.78
N ARG A 266 1.20 8.46 -55.15
CA ARG A 266 2.03 9.65 -55.37
C ARG A 266 1.56 10.33 -56.65
N LEU A 267 0.67 11.32 -56.54
CA LEU A 267 0.38 12.25 -57.64
C LEU A 267 1.62 13.14 -57.80
N GLY A 268 2.30 13.00 -58.95
CA GLY A 268 3.33 13.92 -59.40
C GLY A 268 2.72 15.17 -60.00
#